data_AF-K2D595-F1
#
_entry.id   AF-K2D595-F1
#
_cell.length_a   1.000
_cell.length_b   1.000
_cell.length_c   1.000
_cell.angle_alpha   90.00
_cell.angle_beta   90.00
_cell.angle_gamma   90.00
#
_symmetry.space_group_name_H-M   'P 1'
#
loop_
_entity.id
_entity.type
_entity.pdbx_description
1 polymer ?
#
loop_
_entity_poly.entity_id
_entity_poly.type
_entity_poly.pdbx_seq_one_letter_code
_entity_poly.pdbx_strand_id
1 'polypeptide(L)'
;RRFVGVKDSEGQLLAAGIFLFDEHSAHYHLGASTAAGREQQPNAFMMLEIAKNSARAGKKVLHLGGGLSLAEDDSLYRFKAGFSKHHHEFYISRRIHRPQLYQQISQKWQTATARKPGILLHYHEGLDHADF
;
A
#
# COMPACT_ATOMS: atom_id res chain seq x y z
N ARG A 1 -1.28 13.50 -8.94
CA ARG A 1 -1.70 12.07 -8.92
C ARG A 1 -1.96 11.60 -10.35
N ARG A 2 -1.70 10.33 -10.68
CA ARG A 2 -2.07 9.69 -11.96
C ARG A 2 -2.78 8.36 -11.69
N PHE A 3 -3.70 8.01 -12.57
CA PHE A 3 -4.38 6.73 -12.62
C PHE A 3 -3.85 5.98 -13.84
N VAL A 4 -3.50 4.72 -13.66
CA VAL A 4 -2.92 3.88 -14.71
C VAL A 4 -3.75 2.61 -14.79
N GLY A 5 -4.02 2.16 -16.01
CA GLY A 5 -4.67 0.88 -16.26
C GLY A 5 -3.87 0.07 -17.27
N VAL A 6 -3.76 -1.23 -17.04
CA VAL A 6 -3.19 -2.19 -17.98
C VAL A 6 -4.32 -2.99 -18.59
N LYS A 7 -4.36 -3.03 -19.92
CA LYS A 7 -5.32 -3.80 -20.70
C LYS A 7 -4.60 -4.87 -21.51
N ASP A 8 -5.28 -5.97 -21.78
CA ASP A 8 -4.81 -6.95 -22.76
C ASP A 8 -5.09 -6.51 -24.20
N SER A 9 -4.78 -7.40 -25.16
CA SER A 9 -5.01 -7.19 -26.59
C SER A 9 -6.48 -7.07 -26.98
N GLU A 10 -7.40 -7.59 -26.16
CA GLU A 10 -8.84 -7.51 -26.37
C GLU A 10 -9.45 -6.27 -25.70
N GLY A 11 -8.63 -5.50 -24.97
CA GLY A 11 -9.03 -4.26 -24.30
C GLY A 11 -9.60 -4.46 -22.90
N GLN A 12 -9.57 -5.68 -22.35
CA GLN A 12 -10.02 -5.98 -20.99
C GLN A 12 -9.04 -5.40 -19.97
N LEU A 13 -9.56 -4.71 -18.96
CA LEU A 13 -8.73 -4.15 -17.88
C LEU A 13 -8.26 -5.26 -16.93
N LEU A 14 -6.94 -5.45 -16.84
CA LEU A 14 -6.32 -6.48 -16.02
C LEU A 14 -5.73 -5.95 -14.71
N ALA A 15 -5.23 -4.72 -14.70
CA ALA A 15 -4.71 -4.07 -13.51
C ALA A 15 -4.93 -2.56 -13.54
N ALA A 16 -4.97 -1.96 -12.36
CA ALA A 16 -4.99 -0.52 -12.21
C ALA A 16 -4.15 -0.08 -11.00
N GLY A 17 -3.62 1.14 -11.08
CA GLY A 17 -2.80 1.73 -10.03
C GLY A 17 -2.98 3.23 -9.91
N ILE A 18 -2.84 3.73 -8.68
CA ILE A 18 -2.79 5.15 -8.35
C ILE A 18 -1.36 5.49 -7.97
N PHE A 19 -0.81 6.48 -8.66
CA PHE A 19 0.54 6.97 -8.44
C PHE A 19 0.52 8.42 -8.01
N LEU A 20 1.25 8.72 -6.94
CA LEU A 20 1.48 10.08 -6.48
C LEU A 20 2.86 10.52 -6.95
N PHE A 21 3.01 11.81 -7.21
CA PHE A 21 4.27 12.37 -7.70
C PHE A 21 4.53 13.63 -6.88
N ASP A 22 5.73 13.71 -6.32
CA ASP A 22 6.28 14.95 -5.79
C ASP A 22 7.36 15.46 -6.74
N GLU A 23 8.17 16.42 -6.32
CA GLU A 23 9.26 16.97 -7.13
C GLU A 23 10.29 15.90 -7.55
N HIS A 24 10.66 15.03 -6.62
CA HIS A 24 11.78 14.10 -6.74
C HIS A 24 11.35 12.66 -7.07
N SER A 25 10.18 12.25 -6.60
CA SER A 25 9.77 10.85 -6.49
C SER A 25 8.41 10.58 -7.11
N ALA A 26 8.26 9.35 -7.58
CA ALA A 26 6.98 8.72 -7.83
C ALA A 26 6.67 7.75 -6.68
N HIS A 27 5.40 7.62 -6.30
CA HIS A 27 4.96 6.76 -5.20
C HIS A 27 3.86 5.86 -5.70
N TYR A 28 4.05 4.54 -5.56
CA TYR A 28 2.99 3.57 -5.75
C TYR A 28 2.08 3.61 -4.52
N HIS A 29 0.88 4.17 -4.68
CA HIS A 29 -0.02 4.40 -3.55
C HIS A 29 -1.03 3.28 -3.39
N LEU A 30 -1.74 2.94 -4.46
CA LEU A 30 -2.71 1.85 -4.49
C LEU A 30 -2.57 1.09 -5.81
N GLY A 31 -2.87 -0.20 -5.79
CA GLY A 31 -3.09 -0.94 -7.02
C GLY A 31 -3.86 -2.22 -6.79
N ALA A 32 -4.42 -2.72 -7.87
CA ALA A 32 -5.27 -3.88 -7.90
C ALA A 32 -5.13 -4.57 -9.27
N SER A 33 -5.41 -5.86 -9.31
CA SER A 33 -5.48 -6.64 -10.54
C SER A 33 -6.60 -7.64 -10.48
N THR A 34 -7.15 -7.98 -11.64
CA THR A 34 -8.15 -9.04 -11.76
C THR A 34 -7.51 -10.40 -11.49
N ALA A 35 -8.34 -11.37 -11.05
CA ALA A 35 -7.88 -12.74 -10.88
C ALA A 35 -7.38 -13.35 -12.19
N ALA A 36 -8.08 -13.08 -13.30
CA ALA A 36 -7.75 -13.54 -14.64
C ALA A 36 -6.42 -12.99 -15.16
N GLY A 37 -6.07 -11.76 -14.78
CA GLY A 37 -4.81 -11.14 -15.21
C GLY A 37 -3.57 -11.72 -14.51
N ARG A 38 -3.70 -12.50 -13.43
CA ARG A 38 -2.55 -12.88 -12.59
C ARG A 38 -1.41 -13.58 -13.37
N GLU A 39 -1.74 -14.47 -14.28
CA GLU A 39 -0.75 -15.21 -15.08
C GLU A 39 0.04 -14.29 -16.04
N GLN A 40 -0.59 -13.21 -16.51
CA GLN A 40 0.03 -12.21 -17.39
C GLN A 40 0.88 -11.18 -16.63
N GLN A 41 0.90 -11.24 -15.29
CA GLN A 41 1.65 -10.34 -14.42
C GLN A 41 1.49 -8.83 -14.74
N PRO A 42 0.26 -8.31 -14.94
CA PRO A 42 0.01 -6.94 -15.38
C PRO A 42 0.51 -5.89 -14.38
N ASN A 43 0.57 -6.22 -13.08
CA ASN A 43 1.16 -5.34 -12.08
C ASN A 43 2.66 -5.15 -12.28
N ALA A 44 3.40 -6.21 -12.65
CA ALA A 44 4.83 -6.11 -12.91
C ALA A 44 5.11 -5.26 -14.15
N PHE A 45 4.31 -5.46 -15.20
CA PHE A 45 4.34 -4.61 -16.38
C PHE A 45 4.03 -3.14 -16.05
N MET A 46 2.98 -2.88 -15.28
CA MET A 46 2.60 -1.54 -14.83
C MET A 46 3.73 -0.85 -14.06
N MET A 47 4.38 -1.56 -13.13
CA MET A 47 5.50 -1.01 -12.35
C MET A 47 6.69 -0.66 -13.24
N LEU A 48 7.04 -1.54 -14.18
CA LEU A 48 8.14 -1.30 -15.11
C LEU A 48 7.89 -0.05 -15.98
N GLU A 49 6.69 0.10 -16.53
CA GLU A 49 6.36 1.25 -17.37
C GLU A 49 6.29 2.55 -16.57
N ILE A 50 5.80 2.50 -15.32
CA ILE A 50 5.85 3.67 -14.44
C ILE A 50 7.27 4.03 -14.07
N ALA A 51 8.14 3.06 -13.79
CA ALA A 51 9.55 3.33 -13.51
C ALA A 51 10.23 4.05 -14.68
N LYS A 52 10.06 3.53 -15.91
CA LYS A 52 10.60 4.15 -17.14
C LYS A 52 10.07 5.58 -17.34
N ASN A 53 8.75 5.77 -17.23
CA ASN A 53 8.14 7.07 -17.45
C ASN A 53 8.50 8.08 -16.36
N SER A 54 8.65 7.63 -15.11
CA SER A 54 9.09 8.48 -14.01
C SER A 54 10.55 8.92 -14.21
N ALA A 55 11.43 8.00 -14.62
CA ALA A 55 12.82 8.31 -14.91
C ALA A 55 12.95 9.32 -16.08
N ARG A 56 12.19 9.13 -17.17
CA ARG A 56 12.13 10.10 -18.28
C ARG A 56 11.63 11.48 -17.85
N ALA A 57 10.74 11.52 -16.86
CA ALA A 57 10.23 12.75 -16.26
C ALA A 57 11.17 13.34 -15.17
N GLY A 58 12.41 12.85 -15.06
CA GLY A 58 13.42 13.36 -14.14
C GLY A 58 13.27 12.90 -12.69
N LYS A 59 12.32 12.01 -12.38
CA LYS A 59 12.17 11.43 -11.04
C LYS A 59 13.36 10.53 -10.75
N LYS A 60 13.81 10.55 -9.50
CA LYS A 60 14.99 9.81 -9.04
C LYS A 60 14.61 8.52 -8.32
N VAL A 61 13.42 8.47 -7.74
CA VAL A 61 12.93 7.34 -6.95
C VAL A 61 11.52 6.97 -7.37
N LEU A 62 11.24 5.66 -7.48
CA LEU A 62 9.91 5.10 -7.45
C LEU A 62 9.74 4.35 -6.13
N HIS A 63 9.06 4.96 -5.16
CA HIS A 63 8.82 4.38 -3.85
C HIS A 63 7.64 3.40 -3.91
N LEU A 64 7.93 2.11 -3.69
CA LEU A 64 6.95 1.04 -3.79
C LEU A 64 6.17 0.79 -2.48
N GLY A 65 6.61 1.37 -1.36
CA GLY A 65 6.07 1.07 -0.03
C GLY A 65 6.55 -0.27 0.52
N GLY A 66 5.97 -0.69 1.66
CA GLY A 66 6.32 -1.94 2.35
C GLY A 66 5.45 -3.15 1.99
N GLY A 67 5.63 -4.25 2.73
CA GLY A 67 4.78 -5.44 2.71
C GLY A 67 3.57 -5.33 3.65
N LEU A 68 2.85 -6.44 3.85
CA LEU A 68 1.77 -6.55 4.83
C LEU A 68 2.31 -6.82 6.25
N SER A 69 3.55 -7.28 6.36
CA SER A 69 4.24 -7.61 7.61
C SER A 69 5.75 -7.35 7.52
N LEU A 70 6.47 -7.62 8.63
CA LEU A 70 7.93 -7.59 8.69
C LEU A 70 8.58 -8.91 8.24
N ALA A 71 7.79 -9.90 7.83
CA ALA A 71 8.29 -11.21 7.44
C ALA A 71 8.85 -11.18 6.00
N GLU A 72 9.95 -11.88 5.76
CA GLU A 72 10.58 -11.94 4.42
C GLU A 72 9.76 -12.74 3.40
N ASP A 73 8.91 -13.65 3.87
CA ASP A 73 8.01 -14.46 3.04
C ASP A 73 6.70 -13.74 2.67
N ASP A 74 6.51 -12.52 3.16
CA ASP A 74 5.40 -11.65 2.79
C ASP A 74 5.33 -11.45 1.27
N SER A 75 4.23 -11.92 0.67
CA SER A 75 4.10 -11.96 -0.79
C SER A 75 4.13 -10.56 -1.43
N LEU A 76 3.62 -9.54 -0.73
CA LEU A 76 3.63 -8.17 -1.20
C LEU A 76 5.03 -7.56 -1.11
N TYR A 77 5.76 -7.84 -0.03
CA TYR A 77 7.17 -7.48 0.11
C TYR A 77 8.00 -8.13 -1.00
N ARG A 78 7.90 -9.45 -1.19
CA ARG A 78 8.65 -10.18 -2.22
C ARG A 78 8.37 -9.65 -3.62
N PHE A 79 7.12 -9.33 -3.94
CA PHE A 79 6.77 -8.68 -5.20
C PHE A 79 7.54 -7.36 -5.39
N LYS A 80 7.54 -6.48 -4.39
CA LYS A 80 8.20 -5.16 -4.46
C LYS A 80 9.73 -5.25 -4.46
N ALA A 81 10.29 -6.14 -3.64
CA ALA A 81 11.72 -6.40 -3.57
C ALA A 81 12.28 -6.96 -4.90
N GLY A 82 11.43 -7.58 -5.72
CA GLY A 82 11.80 -8.04 -7.06
C GLY A 82 12.23 -6.93 -8.02
N PHE A 83 11.83 -5.67 -7.80
CA PHE A 83 12.15 -4.55 -8.70
C PHE A 83 13.46 -3.84 -8.38
N SER A 84 13.99 -3.98 -7.16
CA SER A 84 15.20 -3.26 -6.73
C SER A 84 15.88 -3.96 -5.57
N LYS A 85 17.21 -3.94 -5.55
CA LYS A 85 18.00 -4.38 -4.39
C LYS A 85 18.07 -3.33 -3.28
N HIS A 86 17.67 -2.09 -3.58
CA HIS A 86 17.72 -0.98 -2.62
C HIS A 86 16.49 -0.97 -1.73
N HIS A 87 16.73 -0.82 -0.43
CA HIS A 87 15.72 -0.70 0.60
C HIS A 87 15.96 0.57 1.40
N HIS A 88 14.89 1.16 1.92
CA HIS A 88 14.94 2.32 2.79
C HIS A 88 14.28 1.97 4.12
N GLU A 89 14.89 2.41 5.21
CA GLU A 89 14.27 2.30 6.52
C GLU A 89 13.07 3.25 6.60
N PHE A 90 11.95 2.76 7.12
CA PHE A 90 10.74 3.53 7.30
C PHE A 90 10.33 3.48 8.77
N TYR A 91 10.26 4.64 9.41
CA TYR A 91 9.95 4.75 10.82
C TYR A 91 8.60 5.41 11.02
N ILE A 92 7.80 4.82 11.91
CA ILE A 92 6.55 5.39 12.39
C ILE A 92 6.72 5.77 13.86
N SER A 93 6.15 6.91 14.24
CA SER A 93 6.10 7.34 15.63
C SER A 93 4.66 7.48 16.10
N ARG A 94 4.44 7.25 17.39
CA ARG A 94 3.13 7.34 18.03
C ARG A 94 3.21 8.28 19.22
N ARG A 95 2.30 9.24 19.30
CA ARG A 95 2.11 10.12 20.46
C ARG A 95 0.67 10.05 20.95
N ILE A 96 0.49 9.66 22.22
CA ILE A 96 -0.82 9.61 22.85
C ILE A 96 -0.99 10.86 23.72
N HIS A 97 -1.86 11.77 23.30
CA HIS A 97 -2.07 13.05 23.99
C HIS A 97 -2.99 12.93 25.21
N ARG A 98 -3.95 12.00 25.19
CA ARG A 98 -4.91 11.74 26.29
C ARG A 98 -4.90 10.25 26.65
N PRO A 99 -3.96 9.79 27.49
CA PRO A 99 -3.76 8.37 27.76
C PRO A 99 -5.01 7.64 28.27
N GLN A 100 -5.77 8.26 29.17
CA GLN A 100 -6.96 7.66 29.76
C GLN A 100 -8.06 7.45 28.72
N LEU A 101 -8.37 8.49 27.91
CA LEU A 101 -9.38 8.40 26.85
C LEU A 101 -8.97 7.40 25.77
N TYR A 102 -7.69 7.39 25.38
CA TYR A 102 -7.16 6.40 24.44
C TYR A 102 -7.37 4.97 24.96
N GLN A 103 -7.06 4.72 26.23
CA GLN A 103 -7.24 3.40 26.83
C GLN A 103 -8.72 2.99 26.88
N GLN A 104 -9.62 3.92 27.24
CA GLN A 104 -11.07 3.67 27.28
C GLN A 104 -11.60 3.28 25.90
N ILE A 105 -11.29 4.06 24.86
CA ILE A 105 -11.72 3.78 23.48
C ILE A 105 -11.12 2.47 23.01
N SER A 106 -9.83 2.24 23.33
CA SER A 106 -9.15 1.02 22.92
C SER A 106 -9.74 -0.22 23.55
N GLN A 107 -10.05 -0.18 24.84
CA GLN A 107 -10.68 -1.31 25.52
C GLN A 107 -12.08 -1.58 24.99
N LYS A 108 -12.88 -0.53 24.74
CA LYS A 108 -14.22 -0.67 24.16
C LYS A 108 -14.18 -1.39 22.80
N TRP A 109 -13.25 -1.00 21.93
CA TRP A 109 -13.07 -1.68 20.64
C TRP A 109 -12.62 -3.13 20.81
N GLN A 110 -11.61 -3.41 21.66
CA GLN A 110 -11.11 -4.77 21.88
C GLN A 110 -12.19 -5.70 22.45
N THR A 111 -13.05 -5.20 23.33
CA THR A 111 -14.18 -5.96 23.87
C THR A 111 -15.22 -6.25 22.77
N ALA A 112 -15.49 -5.29 21.89
CA ALA A 112 -16.46 -5.47 20.81
C ALA A 112 -15.96 -6.39 19.69
N THR A 113 -14.66 -6.40 19.40
CA THR A 113 -14.08 -7.18 18.30
C THR A 113 -13.37 -8.46 18.74
N ALA A 114 -13.14 -8.64 20.05
CA ALA A 114 -12.29 -9.68 20.63
C ALA A 114 -10.85 -9.71 20.06
N ARG A 115 -10.37 -8.60 19.50
CA ARG A 115 -9.04 -8.46 18.89
C ARG A 115 -8.14 -7.54 19.70
N LYS A 116 -6.82 -7.62 19.49
CA LYS A 116 -5.83 -6.68 20.06
C LYS A 116 -5.24 -5.81 18.94
N PRO A 117 -5.10 -4.48 19.15
CA PRO A 117 -4.55 -3.61 18.12
C PRO A 117 -3.05 -3.85 17.93
N GLY A 118 -2.62 -3.85 16.66
CA GLY A 118 -1.21 -3.90 16.27
C GLY A 118 -0.57 -2.51 16.23
N ILE A 119 -0.14 -2.09 15.04
CA ILE A 119 0.78 -0.95 14.85
C ILE A 119 0.08 0.41 14.71
N LEU A 120 -1.19 0.44 14.32
CA LEU A 120 -2.01 1.66 14.23
C LEU A 120 -3.41 1.33 14.77
N LEU A 121 -3.98 2.30 15.50
CA LEU A 121 -5.35 2.27 16.03
C LEU A 121 -6.35 1.68 15.03
N HIS A 122 -7.32 0.90 15.52
CA HIS A 122 -8.71 0.56 15.12
C HIS A 122 -9.30 0.99 13.75
N TYR A 123 -8.49 1.39 12.77
CA TYR A 123 -8.88 2.13 11.58
C TYR A 123 -9.30 1.22 10.42
N HIS A 124 -8.96 -0.07 10.51
CA HIS A 124 -9.25 -1.04 9.45
C HIS A 124 -10.42 -1.96 9.76
N GLU A 125 -10.97 -1.90 10.97
CA GLU A 125 -11.94 -2.87 11.44
C GLU A 125 -13.05 -2.11 12.15
N GLY A 126 -14.00 -1.68 11.32
CA GLY A 126 -15.19 -0.98 11.75
C GLY A 126 -15.89 -1.75 12.85
N LEU A 127 -16.26 -1.03 13.90
CA LEU A 127 -17.59 -1.23 14.44
C LEU A 127 -18.52 -0.83 13.29
N ASP A 128 -19.36 -1.72 12.80
CA ASP A 128 -20.47 -1.31 11.96
C ASP A 128 -21.15 -0.14 12.69
N HIS A 129 -21.04 1.06 12.12
CA HIS A 129 -21.57 2.32 12.67
C HIS A 129 -20.85 2.89 13.90
N ALA A 130 -19.64 3.43 13.70
CA ALA A 130 -19.09 4.43 14.61
C ALA A 130 -19.86 5.76 14.46
N ASP A 131 -21.09 5.79 14.98
CA ASP A 131 -21.78 7.04 15.29
C ASP A 131 -21.08 7.65 16.51
N PHE A 132 -20.27 8.67 16.25
CA PHE A 132 -19.77 9.62 17.26
C PHE A 132 -20.80 10.72 17.48
#